data_AF-A0A023WUG2-F1
#
_entry.id   AF-A0A023WUG2-F1
#
_cell.length_a   1.000
_cell.length_b   1.000
_cell.length_c   1.000
_cell.angle_alpha   90.00
_cell.angle_beta   90.00
_cell.angle_gamma   90.00
#
_symmetry.space_group_name_H-M   'P 1'
#
loop_
_entity.id
_entity.type
_entity.pdbx_description
1 polymer ?
#
loop_
_entity_poly.entity_id
_entity_poly.type
_entity_poly.pdbx_seq_one_letter_code
_entity_poly.pdbx_strand_id
1 'polypeptide(L)'
;MTISANQHAIGALKLTSLYLDHPSVVSADTLRGACTEAIIHLRANQPHADDLGRLWCALFAVLPRSFLPYVTLTTDPATPYACVITDAAGNIVDRQLGKTIEGITELIRLRHIAPSPARTSEGRGEIGGTAP
;
A
#
# COMPACT_ATOMS: atom_id res chain seq x y z
N MET A 1 6.10 -16.73 27.90
CA MET A 1 5.19 -16.01 26.99
C MET A 1 5.97 -14.86 26.38
N THR A 2 6.11 -14.82 25.07
CA THR A 2 6.70 -13.67 24.37
C THR A 2 5.67 -12.55 24.30
N ILE A 3 6.00 -11.37 24.85
CA ILE A 3 5.17 -10.17 24.75
C ILE A 3 5.17 -9.74 23.28
N SER A 4 3.99 -9.54 22.68
CA SER A 4 3.93 -9.06 21.29
C SER A 4 4.42 -7.63 21.19
N ALA A 5 4.92 -7.22 20.01
CA ALA A 5 5.35 -5.83 19.78
C ALA A 5 4.26 -4.81 20.15
N ASN A 6 3.00 -5.14 19.87
CA ASN A 6 1.84 -4.31 20.23
C ASN A 6 1.64 -4.22 21.75
N GLN A 7 1.76 -5.33 22.48
CA GLN A 7 1.66 -5.32 23.94
C GLN A 7 2.80 -4.52 24.57
N HIS A 8 4.01 -4.61 24.01
CA HIS A 8 5.16 -3.84 24.46
C HIS A 8 4.94 -2.32 24.23
N ALA A 9 4.42 -1.94 23.06
CA ALA A 9 4.07 -0.55 22.75
C ALA A 9 2.97 0.00 23.67
N ILE A 10 1.93 -0.78 23.95
CA ILE A 10 0.89 -0.40 24.92
C ILE A 10 1.49 -0.19 26.31
N GLY A 11 2.43 -1.04 26.73
CA GLY A 11 3.15 -0.89 28.00
C GLY A 11 3.95 0.42 28.08
N ALA A 12 4.69 0.75 27.02
CA ALA A 12 5.43 2.01 26.93
C ALA A 12 4.50 3.24 26.99
N LEU A 13 3.35 3.20 26.30
CA LEU A 13 2.36 4.28 26.36
C LEU A 13 1.76 4.47 27.75
N LYS A 14 1.47 3.36 28.45
CA LYS A 14 1.00 3.42 29.85
C LYS A 14 2.05 4.03 30.78
N LEU A 15 3.33 3.69 30.58
CA LEU A 15 4.43 4.32 31.31
C LEU A 15 4.55 5.81 31.00
N THR A 16 4.32 6.24 29.76
CA THR A 16 4.26 7.67 29.41
C THR A 16 3.16 8.38 30.18
N SER A 17 1.95 7.83 30.21
CA SER A 17 0.84 8.41 31.00
C SER A 17 1.21 8.51 32.48
N LEU A 18 1.75 7.45 33.07
CA LEU A 18 2.20 7.45 34.46
C LEU A 18 3.27 8.52 34.75
N TYR A 19 4.24 8.69 33.84
CA TYR A 19 5.28 9.71 33.98
C TYR A 19 4.73 11.13 33.87
N LEU A 20 3.74 11.36 33.00
CA LEU A 20 3.10 12.68 32.88
C LEU A 20 2.28 13.02 34.11
N ASP A 21 1.55 12.05 34.66
CA ASP A 21 0.73 12.24 35.86
C ASP A 21 1.61 12.33 37.13
N HIS A 22 2.69 11.55 37.19
CA HIS A 22 3.56 11.40 38.35
C HIS A 22 5.05 11.31 37.96
N PRO A 23 5.71 12.44 37.63
CA PRO A 23 7.07 12.45 37.05
C PRO A 23 8.17 11.88 37.95
N SER A 24 7.94 11.78 39.26
CA SER A 24 8.90 11.23 40.21
C SER A 24 8.81 9.71 40.39
N VAL A 25 7.76 9.06 39.88
CA VAL A 25 7.52 7.61 40.07
C VAL A 25 8.38 6.77 39.11
N VAL A 26 8.68 7.30 37.93
CA VAL A 26 9.51 6.65 36.91
C VAL A 26 10.54 7.66 36.43
N SER A 27 11.79 7.23 36.23
CA SER A 27 12.81 8.12 35.66
C SER A 27 12.58 8.35 34.17
N ALA A 28 13.01 9.51 33.67
CA ALA A 28 12.98 9.81 32.24
C ALA A 28 13.77 8.78 31.41
N ASP A 29 14.86 8.25 31.96
CA ASP A 29 15.70 7.24 31.29
C ASP A 29 14.98 5.90 31.15
N THR A 30 14.27 5.45 32.18
CA THR A 30 13.46 4.23 32.12
C THR A 30 12.34 4.37 31.10
N LEU A 31 11.64 5.50 31.08
CA LEU A 31 10.61 5.77 30.08
C LEU A 31 11.18 5.75 28.66
N ARG A 32 12.29 6.47 28.44
CA ARG A 32 12.97 6.53 27.14
C ARG A 32 13.41 5.14 26.68
N GLY A 33 13.97 4.34 27.57
CA GLY A 33 14.36 2.95 27.29
C GLY A 33 13.16 2.12 26.84
N ALA A 34 12.06 2.14 27.60
CA ALA A 34 10.85 1.40 27.26
C ALA A 34 10.26 1.81 25.90
N CYS A 35 10.21 3.12 25.60
CA CYS A 35 9.77 3.63 24.31
C CYS A 35 10.70 3.20 23.16
N THR A 36 12.02 3.22 23.38
CA THR A 36 13.01 2.81 22.38
C THR A 36 12.85 1.34 22.01
N GLU A 37 12.75 0.47 23.01
CA GLU A 37 12.52 -0.97 22.81
C GLU A 37 11.17 -1.25 22.12
N ALA A 38 10.11 -0.51 22.48
CA ALA A 38 8.83 -0.62 21.78
C ALA A 38 8.93 -0.26 20.29
N ILE A 39 9.64 0.81 19.96
CA ILE A 39 9.86 1.22 18.56
C ILE A 39 10.66 0.14 17.80
N ILE A 40 11.71 -0.40 18.41
CA ILE A 40 12.52 -1.48 17.82
C ILE A 40 11.64 -2.70 17.53
N HIS A 41 10.84 -3.15 18.49
CA HIS A 41 9.95 -4.30 18.32
C HIS A 41 8.87 -4.05 17.25
N LEU A 42 8.26 -2.86 17.21
CA LEU A 42 7.27 -2.51 16.20
C LEU A 42 7.87 -2.54 14.80
N ARG A 43 9.06 -1.95 14.61
CA ARG A 43 9.76 -1.94 13.32
C ARG A 43 10.19 -3.33 12.87
N ALA A 44 10.65 -4.17 13.80
CA ALA A 44 11.02 -5.54 13.48
C ALA A 44 9.81 -6.41 13.09
N ASN A 45 8.63 -6.14 13.66
CA ASN A 45 7.43 -6.92 13.40
C ASN A 45 6.78 -6.61 12.04
N GLN A 46 6.89 -5.37 11.55
CA GLN A 46 6.42 -4.97 10.22
C GLN A 46 7.44 -4.05 9.54
N PRO A 47 8.54 -4.62 9.01
CA PRO A 47 9.44 -3.86 8.16
C PRO A 47 8.62 -3.29 6.99
N HIS A 48 8.76 -2.00 6.73
CA HIS A 48 8.02 -1.26 5.68
C HIS A 48 6.57 -0.86 6.00
N ALA A 49 6.12 -0.91 7.27
CA ALA A 49 4.77 -0.42 7.61
C ALA A 49 4.53 1.04 7.18
N ASP A 50 5.54 1.90 7.31
CA ASP A 50 5.49 3.31 6.89
C ASP A 50 5.34 3.48 5.37
N ASP A 51 5.72 2.47 4.57
CA ASP A 51 5.66 2.50 3.12
C ASP A 51 4.23 2.21 2.59
N LEU A 52 3.33 1.64 3.39
CA LEU A 52 1.94 1.39 2.97
C LEU A 52 1.18 2.67 2.64
N GLY A 53 1.34 3.73 3.44
CA GLY A 53 0.75 5.03 3.15
C GLY A 53 1.28 5.62 1.84
N ARG A 54 2.59 5.45 1.59
CA ARG A 54 3.25 5.91 0.36
C ARG A 54 2.74 5.14 -0.87
N LEU A 55 2.60 3.83 -0.76
CA LEU A 55 2.04 2.97 -1.80
C LEU A 55 0.59 3.33 -2.12
N TRP A 56 -0.23 3.53 -1.09
CA TRP A 56 -1.62 3.92 -1.27
C TRP A 56 -1.74 5.25 -2.02
N CYS A 57 -0.99 6.29 -1.59
CA CYS A 57 -1.01 7.60 -2.22
C CYS A 57 -0.52 7.54 -3.68
N ALA A 58 0.55 6.80 -3.96
CA ALA A 58 1.09 6.65 -5.31
C ALA A 58 0.09 5.99 -6.26
N LEU A 59 -0.57 4.91 -5.80
CA LEU A 59 -1.63 4.24 -6.57
C LEU A 59 -2.84 5.15 -6.78
N PHE A 60 -3.32 5.79 -5.72
CA PHE A 60 -4.50 6.66 -5.81
C PHE A 60 -4.31 7.81 -6.80
N ALA A 61 -3.08 8.33 -6.93
CA ALA A 61 -2.75 9.39 -7.88
C ALA A 61 -2.84 8.98 -9.35
N VAL A 62 -2.70 7.69 -9.67
CA VAL A 62 -2.70 7.19 -11.06
C VAL A 62 -4.00 6.47 -11.45
N LEU A 63 -4.92 6.26 -10.51
CA LEU A 63 -6.15 5.52 -10.74
C LEU A 63 -7.30 6.42 -11.25
N PRO A 64 -8.24 5.85 -12.03
CA PRO A 64 -9.50 6.52 -12.34
C PRO A 64 -10.27 6.89 -11.06
N ARG A 65 -11.04 7.99 -11.11
CA ARG A 65 -11.74 8.58 -9.93
C ARG A 65 -12.67 7.62 -9.17
N SER A 66 -13.16 6.56 -9.80
CA SER A 66 -14.07 5.58 -9.20
C SER A 66 -13.35 4.35 -8.65
N PHE A 67 -12.02 4.26 -8.79
CA PHE A 67 -11.25 3.10 -8.38
C PHE A 67 -10.55 3.36 -7.04
N LEU A 68 -10.45 2.33 -6.22
CA LEU A 68 -9.82 2.41 -4.90
C LEU A 68 -8.73 1.34 -4.73
N PRO A 69 -7.52 1.72 -4.30
CA PRO A 69 -6.48 0.77 -3.96
C PRO A 69 -6.58 0.31 -2.50
N TYR A 70 -6.45 -0.99 -2.30
CA TYR A 70 -6.19 -1.63 -1.01
C TYR A 70 -4.77 -2.17 -1.03
N VAL A 71 -3.99 -1.85 -0.02
CA VAL A 71 -2.55 -2.16 0.02
C VAL A 71 -2.22 -3.01 1.23
N THR A 72 -1.25 -3.90 1.08
CA THR A 72 -0.72 -4.69 2.19
C THR A 72 0.75 -5.00 1.97
N LEU A 73 1.44 -5.31 3.04
CA LEU A 73 2.75 -5.93 2.99
C LEU A 73 2.60 -7.44 2.81
N THR A 74 3.60 -8.07 2.23
CA THR A 74 3.70 -9.53 2.15
C THR A 74 4.84 -10.03 3.04
N THR A 75 4.87 -11.34 3.25
CA THR A 75 5.98 -12.01 3.94
C THR A 75 7.13 -12.36 3.01
N ASP A 76 6.98 -12.17 1.68
CA ASP A 76 8.01 -12.47 0.70
C ASP A 76 8.90 -11.24 0.47
N PRO A 77 10.19 -11.27 0.85
CA PRO A 77 11.09 -10.14 0.66
C PRO A 77 11.38 -9.81 -0.82
N ALA A 78 11.11 -10.72 -1.75
CA ALA A 78 11.23 -10.42 -3.19
C ALA A 78 10.07 -9.55 -3.69
N THR A 79 8.90 -9.64 -3.04
CA THR A 79 7.69 -8.88 -3.38
C THR A 79 7.00 -8.34 -2.13
N PRO A 80 7.66 -7.47 -1.35
CA PRO A 80 7.17 -7.02 -0.04
C PRO A 80 5.87 -6.20 -0.11
N TYR A 81 5.50 -5.71 -1.30
CA TYR A 81 4.32 -4.88 -1.50
C TYR A 81 3.26 -5.60 -2.34
N ALA A 82 2.01 -5.46 -1.92
CA ALA A 82 0.85 -5.97 -2.63
C ALA A 82 -0.26 -4.92 -2.70
N CYS A 83 -1.04 -4.95 -3.78
CA CYS A 83 -2.27 -4.20 -3.86
C CYS A 83 -3.40 -4.97 -4.58
N VAL A 84 -4.62 -4.60 -4.24
CA VAL A 84 -5.86 -4.97 -4.93
C VAL A 84 -6.58 -3.67 -5.27
N ILE A 85 -7.10 -3.55 -6.48
CA ILE A 85 -7.87 -2.38 -6.91
C ILE A 85 -9.31 -2.80 -7.14
N THR A 86 -10.25 -2.00 -6.62
CA THR A 86 -11.68 -2.19 -6.88
C THR A 86 -12.28 -1.04 -7.66
N ASP A 87 -13.33 -1.32 -8.42
CA ASP A 87 -14.21 -0.30 -8.98
C ASP A 87 -15.22 0.24 -7.94
N ALA A 88 -16.10 1.15 -8.37
CA ALA A 88 -17.13 1.75 -7.50
C ALA A 88 -18.22 0.76 -7.06
N ALA A 89 -18.38 -0.38 -7.73
CA ALA A 89 -19.28 -1.44 -7.30
C ALA A 89 -18.60 -2.44 -6.34
N GLY A 90 -17.32 -2.23 -6.03
CA GLY A 90 -16.52 -3.11 -5.18
C GLY A 90 -15.98 -4.34 -5.90
N ASN A 91 -16.08 -4.42 -7.24
CA ASN A 91 -15.50 -5.53 -7.98
C ASN A 91 -13.99 -5.34 -8.08
N ILE A 92 -13.24 -6.44 -7.94
CA ILE A 92 -11.80 -6.43 -8.11
C ILE A 92 -11.47 -6.34 -9.59
N VAL A 93 -10.80 -5.26 -9.98
CA VAL A 93 -10.42 -4.97 -11.38
C VAL A 93 -8.95 -5.19 -11.66
N ASP A 94 -8.10 -5.20 -10.62
CA ASP A 94 -6.67 -5.45 -10.77
C ASP A 94 -6.05 -5.93 -9.44
N ARG A 95 -4.90 -6.62 -9.53
CA ARG A 95 -4.09 -7.08 -8.41
C ARG A 95 -2.61 -7.03 -8.82
N GLN A 96 -1.74 -6.58 -7.94
CA GLN A 96 -0.31 -6.54 -8.22
C GLN A 96 0.52 -6.86 -6.97
N LEU A 97 1.57 -7.64 -7.18
CA LEU A 97 2.68 -7.83 -6.25
C LEU A 97 3.93 -7.17 -6.82
N GLY A 98 4.83 -6.67 -5.99
CA GLY A 98 6.05 -6.05 -6.51
C GLY A 98 7.11 -5.71 -5.48
N LYS A 99 8.30 -5.45 -6.02
CA LYS A 99 9.50 -5.14 -5.24
C LYS A 99 9.54 -3.69 -4.74
N THR A 100 8.96 -2.76 -5.49
CA THR A 100 9.01 -1.33 -5.20
C THR A 100 7.65 -0.68 -5.42
N ILE A 101 7.41 0.44 -4.72
CA ILE A 101 6.19 1.23 -4.87
C ILE A 101 6.09 1.78 -6.29
N GLU A 102 7.18 2.31 -6.82
CA GLU A 102 7.25 2.93 -8.14
C GLU A 102 6.94 1.90 -9.24
N GLY A 103 7.50 0.68 -9.11
CA GLY A 103 7.28 -0.39 -10.08
C GLY A 103 5.82 -0.85 -10.13
N ILE A 104 5.20 -1.05 -8.95
CA ILE A 104 3.77 -1.39 -8.88
C ILE A 104 2.93 -0.26 -9.47
N THR A 105 3.22 0.98 -9.09
CA THR A 105 2.45 2.16 -9.53
C THR A 105 2.51 2.32 -11.04
N GLU A 106 3.68 2.20 -11.66
CA GLU A 106 3.82 2.29 -13.12
C GLU A 106 3.12 1.15 -13.86
N LEU A 107 3.16 -0.08 -13.34
CA LEU A 107 2.43 -1.20 -13.92
C LEU A 107 0.91 -0.96 -13.91
N ILE A 108 0.38 -0.46 -12.79
CA ILE A 108 -1.02 -0.07 -12.70
C ILE A 108 -1.33 1.08 -13.65
N ARG A 109 -0.51 2.13 -13.65
CA ARG A 109 -0.68 3.28 -14.53
C ARG A 109 -0.80 2.85 -16.00
N LEU A 110 0.09 1.99 -16.48
CA LEU A 110 0.09 1.51 -17.86
C LEU A 110 -1.18 0.70 -18.21
N ARG A 111 -1.73 -0.06 -17.27
CA ARG A 111 -2.95 -0.86 -17.49
C ARG A 111 -4.22 -0.02 -17.50
N HIS A 112 -4.28 1.05 -16.70
CA HIS A 112 -5.49 1.86 -16.51
C HIS A 112 -5.47 3.19 -17.30
N ILE A 113 -4.39 3.51 -18.01
CA ILE A 113 -4.27 4.69 -18.91
C ILE A 113 -4.50 4.36 -20.40
N ALA A 114 -4.69 3.09 -20.80
CA ALA A 114 -4.89 2.76 -22.21
C ALA A 114 -6.18 3.42 -22.78
N PRO A 115 -6.11 4.24 -23.85
CA PRO A 115 -7.29 4.69 -24.56
C PRO A 115 -7.97 3.48 -25.21
N SER A 116 -9.29 3.35 -25.02
CA SER A 116 -10.10 2.37 -25.73
C SER A 116 -9.82 2.46 -27.23
N PRO A 117 -9.36 1.41 -27.93
CA PRO A 117 -9.33 1.45 -29.38
C PRO A 117 -10.77 1.56 -29.86
N ALA A 118 -11.09 2.68 -30.50
CA ALA A 118 -12.25 2.78 -31.37
C ALA A 118 -12.22 1.55 -32.28
N ARG A 119 -13.27 0.74 -32.24
CA ARG A 119 -13.50 -0.25 -33.28
C ARG A 119 -13.78 0.55 -34.55
N THR A 120 -12.73 0.83 -35.30
CA THR A 120 -12.85 1.24 -36.69
C THR A 120 -13.55 0.09 -37.39
N SER A 121 -14.84 0.24 -37.63
CA SER A 121 -15.60 -0.69 -38.46
C SER A 121 -14.93 -0.72 -39.83
N GLU A 122 -14.44 -1.89 -40.20
CA GLU A 122 -13.97 -2.24 -41.53
C GLU A 122 -15.03 -1.85 -42.58
N GLY A 123 -14.75 -0.80 -43.35
CA GLY A 123 -15.30 -0.61 -44.68
C GLY A 123 -14.39 -1.30 -45.68
N ARG A 124 -14.49 -2.62 -45.76
CA ARG A 124 -13.79 -3.47 -46.73
C ARG A 124 -14.17 -3.04 -48.15
N GLY A 125 -13.17 -2.64 -48.94
CA GLY A 125 -13.34 -2.29 -50.34
C GLY A 125 -13.86 -3.47 -51.17
N GLU A 126 -14.84 -3.20 -52.02
CA GLU A 126 -15.14 -4.03 -53.18
C GLU A 126 -14.55 -3.37 -54.42
N ILE A 127 -13.52 -4.03 -54.95
CA ILE A 127 -12.97 -3.82 -56.29
C ILE A 127 -13.78 -4.73 -57.21
N GLY A 128 -14.57 -4.14 -58.11
CA GLY A 128 -15.27 -4.84 -59.17
C GLY A 128 -15.26 -3.97 -60.42
N GLY A 129 -14.27 -4.20 -61.28
CA GLY A 129 -14.17 -3.52 -62.57
C GLY A 129 -15.15 -4.08 -63.60
N THR A 130 -15.52 -3.23 -64.56
CA THR A 130 -15.84 -3.61 -65.95
C THR A 130 -15.85 -2.36 -66.82
N ALA A 131 -14.87 -2.26 -67.71
CA ALA A 131 -15.00 -1.57 -69.01
C ALA A 131 -15.65 -2.58 -70.00
N PRO A 132 -16.21 -2.20 -71.17
CA PRO A 132 -15.84 -1.07 -72.05
C PRO A 132 -16.92 0.02 -72.21
#